data_AF-A0A4S4BTU4-F1
#
_entry.id   AF-A0A4S4BTU4-F1
#
_cell.length_a   1.000
_cell.length_b   1.000
_cell.length_c   1.000
_cell.angle_alpha   90.00
_cell.angle_beta   90.00
_cell.angle_gamma   90.00
#
_symmetry.space_group_name_H-M   'P 1'
#
loop_
_entity.id
_entity.type
_entity.pdbx_description
1 polymer ?
#
loop_
_entity_poly.entity_id
_entity_poly.type
_entity_poly.pdbx_seq_one_letter_code
_entity_poly.pdbx_strand_id
1 'polypeptide(L)'
;MKKNKKMRWLIGISLLLLVTSIIYSVFRDRDPYKYYTGLGSELAISPNDEKLAFSYFLDGFEAIYMADPDGGNVTKISKENEGRFHTPRFSSDGKQLLFLSADHEGIQTLMIMNVDGSKSKQISDNDLHIIDAVFSPTGEMIYYIAMPAEDYKKAEGETKEGYDLYMIDRNGEEGRQLTNKDHFTMNDLSISKDGAEVYYSLFDGNIEQIYSYHIEENKEAKVKEGIKGDMYASVFSPDKQFLIYTAVTEESKNSSLFEYELFSKSLETNETKRLTNLKANIQSPVFFHHTNKLAFLVYKNWPNDPAEYQLMTVSINGGEPEFIDLNLPASEKSHWLMKTFDFLLNEKAIAVYYVLLLGSITVSLQRRSGRVFLPALISLGLAVFAFIGSFVIAAIMNPWVGIAVGMVAITLFLCSLLLNLFAFIIKRFVKPI
;
A
#
# COMPACT_ATOMS: atom_id res chain seq x y z
N MET A 1 45.31 -26.46 -18.34
CA MET A 1 44.83 -26.47 -16.94
C MET A 1 44.15 -25.17 -16.46
N LYS A 2 44.73 -23.96 -16.57
CA LYS A 2 44.16 -22.71 -16.01
C LYS A 2 42.73 -22.34 -16.50
N LYS A 3 42.39 -22.57 -17.79
CA LYS A 3 41.05 -22.28 -18.36
C LYS A 3 39.91 -23.15 -17.81
N ASN A 4 40.18 -24.39 -17.39
CA ASN A 4 39.17 -25.27 -16.78
C ASN A 4 38.91 -24.90 -15.31
N LYS A 5 39.90 -24.31 -14.62
CA LYS A 5 39.72 -23.81 -13.25
C LYS A 5 38.79 -22.59 -13.20
N LYS A 6 38.94 -21.65 -14.15
CA LYS A 6 38.04 -20.48 -14.27
C LYS A 6 36.58 -20.87 -14.53
N MET A 7 36.35 -21.85 -15.42
CA MET A 7 34.98 -22.30 -15.73
C MET A 7 34.32 -23.03 -14.55
N ARG A 8 35.07 -23.87 -13.82
CA ARG A 8 34.56 -24.50 -12.59
C ARG A 8 34.20 -23.46 -11.51
N TRP A 9 35.02 -22.41 -11.38
CA TRP A 9 34.73 -21.29 -10.50
C TRP A 9 33.45 -20.55 -10.91
N LEU A 10 33.26 -20.25 -12.20
CA LEU A 10 32.06 -19.58 -12.69
C LEU A 10 30.79 -20.41 -12.43
N ILE A 11 30.84 -21.73 -12.71
CA ILE A 11 29.72 -22.64 -12.39
C ILE A 11 29.43 -22.63 -10.89
N GLY A 12 30.46 -22.72 -10.04
CA GLY A 12 30.30 -22.71 -8.59
C GLY A 12 29.69 -21.40 -8.07
N ILE A 13 30.16 -20.26 -8.56
CA ILE A 13 29.63 -18.94 -8.20
C ILE A 13 28.17 -18.80 -8.65
N SER A 14 27.86 -19.13 -9.91
CA SER A 14 26.49 -19.02 -10.42
C SER A 14 25.52 -19.94 -9.67
N LEU A 15 25.95 -21.15 -9.31
CA LEU A 15 25.14 -22.05 -8.49
C LEU A 15 24.91 -21.48 -7.08
N LEU A 16 25.97 -20.96 -6.44
CA LEU A 16 25.87 -20.34 -5.12
C LEU A 16 24.91 -19.15 -5.15
N LEU A 17 25.06 -18.25 -6.13
CA LEU A 17 24.18 -17.08 -6.29
C LEU A 17 22.73 -17.50 -6.57
N LEU A 18 22.51 -18.50 -7.42
CA LEU A 18 21.18 -19.02 -7.71
C LEU A 18 20.51 -19.56 -6.44
N VAL A 19 21.18 -20.46 -5.71
CA VAL A 19 20.64 -21.07 -4.48
C VAL A 19 20.42 -20.01 -3.41
N THR A 20 21.38 -19.11 -3.22
CA THR A 20 21.26 -18.02 -2.25
C THR A 20 20.12 -17.08 -2.60
N SER A 21 19.91 -16.76 -3.88
CA SER A 21 18.79 -15.90 -4.32
C SER A 21 17.44 -16.58 -4.13
N ILE A 22 17.35 -17.90 -4.36
CA ILE A 22 16.11 -18.65 -4.10
C ILE A 22 15.80 -18.64 -2.60
N ILE A 23 16.78 -18.97 -1.75
CA ILE A 23 16.60 -18.96 -0.29
C ILE A 23 16.24 -17.54 0.17
N TYR A 24 16.98 -16.53 -0.29
CA TYR A 24 16.72 -15.14 0.05
C TYR A 24 15.33 -14.70 -0.38
N SER A 25 14.88 -15.04 -1.59
CA SER A 25 13.55 -14.69 -2.10
C SER A 25 12.39 -15.28 -1.29
N VAL A 26 12.61 -16.39 -0.58
CA VAL A 26 11.60 -17.04 0.27
C VAL A 26 11.51 -16.35 1.64
N PHE A 27 12.65 -15.97 2.22
CA PHE A 27 12.71 -15.39 3.57
C PHE A 27 12.81 -13.87 3.61
N ARG A 28 13.00 -13.23 2.47
CA ARG A 28 13.14 -11.78 2.39
C ARG A 28 11.80 -11.12 2.71
N ASP A 29 11.91 -10.11 3.55
CA ASP A 29 10.89 -9.09 3.71
C ASP A 29 10.66 -8.32 2.39
N ARG A 30 9.43 -8.43 1.87
CA ARG A 30 9.00 -7.85 0.58
C ARG A 30 8.50 -6.42 0.71
N ASP A 31 8.56 -5.86 1.91
CA ASP A 31 8.10 -4.53 2.20
C ASP A 31 8.86 -3.45 1.39
N PRO A 32 8.17 -2.72 0.51
CA PRO A 32 8.80 -1.65 -0.27
C PRO A 32 9.25 -0.47 0.58
N TYR A 33 8.70 -0.32 1.79
CA TYR A 33 8.99 0.78 2.71
C TYR A 33 10.19 0.47 3.62
N LYS A 34 10.77 -0.73 3.60
CA LYS A 34 11.86 -1.18 4.50
C LYS A 34 13.04 -0.21 4.68
N TYR A 35 13.39 0.55 3.65
CA TYR A 35 14.46 1.57 3.72
C TYR A 35 13.99 2.95 3.25
N TYR A 36 12.67 3.17 3.31
CA TYR A 36 12.06 4.38 2.82
C TYR A 36 12.17 5.49 3.87
N THR A 37 12.22 6.73 3.40
CA THR A 37 12.19 7.92 4.23
C THR A 37 11.38 8.97 3.49
N GLY A 38 10.25 9.38 4.08
CA GLY A 38 9.26 10.21 3.39
C GLY A 38 7.90 10.17 4.08
N LEU A 39 7.01 11.06 3.65
CA LEU A 39 5.63 11.13 4.14
C LEU A 39 4.88 9.81 3.86
N GLY A 40 4.00 9.42 4.77
CA GLY A 40 2.98 8.41 4.52
C GLY A 40 1.74 9.02 3.84
N SER A 41 0.66 8.24 3.74
CA SER A 41 -0.51 8.55 2.92
C SER A 41 -1.64 9.30 3.63
N GLU A 42 -1.50 9.59 4.93
CA GLU A 42 -2.57 10.17 5.74
C GLU A 42 -2.12 11.36 6.58
N LEU A 43 -3.01 12.35 6.71
CA LEU A 43 -2.84 13.50 7.60
C LEU A 43 -4.14 13.83 8.34
N ALA A 44 -4.03 14.72 9.32
CA ALA A 44 -5.17 15.33 10.02
C ALA A 44 -4.84 16.75 10.49
N ILE A 45 -5.86 17.60 10.52
CA ILE A 45 -5.79 18.96 11.05
C ILE A 45 -6.55 19.01 12.38
N SER A 46 -5.93 19.58 13.41
CA SER A 46 -6.54 19.76 14.73
C SER A 46 -7.76 20.68 14.65
N PRO A 47 -8.78 20.52 15.51
CA PRO A 47 -10.02 21.31 15.45
C PRO A 47 -9.84 22.83 15.51
N ASN A 48 -8.74 23.31 16.09
CA ASN A 48 -8.41 24.74 16.19
C ASN A 48 -7.47 25.24 15.08
N ASP A 49 -7.16 24.42 14.08
CA ASP A 49 -6.24 24.72 12.97
C ASP A 49 -4.79 25.00 13.38
N GLU A 50 -4.35 24.71 14.60
CA GLU A 50 -2.99 25.03 15.06
C GLU A 50 -1.98 23.91 14.83
N LYS A 51 -2.45 22.68 14.56
CA LYS A 51 -1.60 21.50 14.41
C LYS A 51 -2.02 20.65 13.23
N LEU A 52 -1.01 20.13 12.55
CA LEU A 52 -1.10 19.10 11.54
C LEU A 52 -0.45 17.83 12.11
N ALA A 53 -1.17 16.71 12.10
CA ALA A 53 -0.62 15.39 12.37
C ALA A 53 -0.52 14.59 11.06
N PHE A 54 0.52 13.79 10.91
CA PHE A 54 0.76 12.98 9.71
C PHE A 54 1.65 11.79 10.04
N SER A 55 1.62 10.76 9.20
CA SER A 55 2.59 9.66 9.31
C SER A 55 3.84 9.94 8.47
N TYR A 56 4.98 9.51 8.98
CA TYR A 56 6.27 9.69 8.32
C TYR A 56 7.17 8.49 8.56
N PHE A 57 7.76 8.00 7.47
CA PHE A 57 8.76 6.96 7.49
C PHE A 57 10.14 7.56 7.71
N LEU A 58 10.87 7.03 8.69
CA LEU A 58 12.30 7.26 8.85
C LEU A 58 13.00 5.90 8.87
N ASP A 59 13.81 5.62 7.85
CA ASP A 59 14.48 4.32 7.67
C ASP A 59 13.52 3.11 7.73
N GLY A 60 12.33 3.25 7.14
CA GLY A 60 11.29 2.22 7.08
C GLY A 60 10.45 2.05 8.35
N PHE A 61 10.73 2.84 9.39
CA PHE A 61 9.89 2.94 10.57
C PHE A 61 8.90 4.08 10.41
N GLU A 62 7.62 3.74 10.33
CA GLU A 62 6.54 4.72 10.25
C GLU A 62 6.11 5.15 11.65
N ALA A 63 6.04 6.46 11.87
CA ALA A 63 5.62 7.04 13.13
C ALA A 63 4.71 8.25 12.87
N ILE A 64 3.93 8.63 13.88
CA ILE A 64 3.14 9.85 13.85
C ILE A 64 4.03 11.03 14.24
N TYR A 65 3.98 12.06 13.40
CA TYR A 65 4.59 13.35 13.60
C TYR A 65 3.53 14.44 13.68
N MET A 66 3.90 15.55 14.30
CA MET A 66 3.10 16.75 14.38
C MET A 66 3.92 17.95 13.94
N ALA A 67 3.29 18.88 13.24
CA ALA A 67 3.86 20.14 12.80
C ALA A 67 2.85 21.28 12.94
N ASP A 68 3.33 22.50 12.81
CA ASP A 68 2.46 23.64 12.57
C ASP A 68 1.95 23.61 11.12
N PRO A 69 0.79 24.20 10.81
CA PRO A 69 0.22 24.22 9.45
C PRO A 69 1.09 24.86 8.37
N ASP A 70 2.05 25.70 8.77
CA ASP A 70 3.01 26.34 7.87
C ASP A 70 4.24 25.46 7.55
N GLY A 71 4.31 24.26 8.14
CA GLY A 71 5.41 23.30 7.99
C GLY A 71 6.48 23.38 9.08
N GLY A 72 6.38 24.35 10.00
CA GLY A 72 7.30 24.53 11.11
C GLY A 72 7.12 23.53 12.26
N ASN A 73 8.04 23.57 13.22
CA ASN A 73 7.95 22.86 14.51
C ASN A 73 7.62 21.36 14.42
N VAL A 74 8.20 20.68 13.43
CA VAL A 74 8.05 19.24 13.21
C VAL A 74 8.60 18.46 14.41
N THR A 75 7.78 17.61 15.01
CA THR A 75 8.15 16.74 16.14
C THR A 75 7.55 15.35 15.99
N LYS A 76 8.32 14.31 16.32
CA LYS A 76 7.81 12.93 16.44
C LYS A 76 7.04 12.81 17.75
N ILE A 77 5.77 12.39 17.69
CA ILE A 77 4.91 12.30 18.88
C ILE A 77 4.66 10.86 19.33
N SER A 78 4.57 9.91 18.40
CA SER A 78 4.44 8.49 18.76
C SER A 78 5.78 7.94 19.25
N LYS A 79 5.76 7.29 20.41
CA LYS A 79 6.96 6.65 20.98
C LYS A 79 7.19 5.30 20.31
N GLU A 80 8.47 4.94 20.13
CA GLU A 80 8.84 3.65 19.57
C GLU A 80 8.43 2.54 20.53
N ASN A 81 7.53 1.69 20.06
CA ASN A 81 7.34 0.29 20.43
C ASN A 81 6.67 -0.37 19.21
N GLU A 82 7.10 -1.58 18.90
CA GLU A 82 6.65 -2.50 17.82
C GLU A 82 5.39 -2.05 17.04
N GLY A 83 5.57 -1.67 15.77
CA GLY A 83 4.49 -1.37 14.82
C GLY A 83 4.78 -0.22 13.87
N ARG A 84 3.90 -0.04 12.88
CA ARG A 84 3.84 1.15 12.01
C ARG A 84 2.62 1.99 12.33
N PHE A 85 2.84 3.26 12.66
CA PHE A 85 1.75 4.14 13.09
C PHE A 85 1.31 5.11 11.99
N HIS A 86 0.02 5.08 11.65
CA HIS A 86 -0.56 5.86 10.56
C HIS A 86 -2.02 6.25 10.82
N THR A 87 -2.66 6.92 9.85
CA THR A 87 -4.07 7.38 9.92
C THR A 87 -4.38 8.19 11.18
N PRO A 88 -3.64 9.29 11.45
CA PRO A 88 -3.91 10.13 12.61
C PRO A 88 -5.28 10.81 12.50
N ARG A 89 -6.03 10.90 13.61
CA ARG A 89 -7.30 11.64 13.71
C ARG A 89 -7.41 12.33 15.06
N PHE A 90 -7.70 13.63 15.07
CA PHE A 90 -7.86 14.38 16.32
C PHE A 90 -9.23 14.15 16.97
N SER A 91 -9.27 14.15 18.30
CA SER A 91 -10.52 14.33 19.04
C SER A 91 -11.09 15.73 18.81
N SER A 92 -12.40 15.90 18.94
CA SER A 92 -13.08 17.19 18.73
C SER A 92 -12.62 18.29 19.68
N ASP A 93 -12.06 17.94 20.85
CA ASP A 93 -11.45 18.88 21.80
C ASP A 93 -9.95 19.15 21.53
N GLY A 94 -9.36 18.48 20.54
CA GLY A 94 -7.96 18.62 20.16
C GLY A 94 -6.94 18.10 21.17
N LYS A 95 -7.35 17.35 22.20
CA LYS A 95 -6.46 16.87 23.26
C LYS A 95 -5.92 15.46 23.05
N GLN A 96 -6.57 14.69 22.20
CA GLN A 96 -6.20 13.31 21.90
C GLN A 96 -6.12 13.06 20.40
N LEU A 97 -5.44 11.97 20.07
CA LEU A 97 -5.23 11.49 18.73
C LEU A 97 -5.53 9.98 18.67
N LEU A 98 -6.36 9.57 17.72
CA LEU A 98 -6.44 8.19 17.25
C LEU A 98 -5.43 7.98 16.15
N PHE A 99 -4.94 6.75 16.04
CA PHE A 99 -4.09 6.30 14.97
C PHE A 99 -4.16 4.78 14.89
N LEU A 100 -3.78 4.23 13.75
CA LEU A 100 -3.70 2.79 13.53
C LEU A 100 -2.27 2.31 13.73
N SER A 101 -2.13 1.13 14.34
CA SER A 101 -0.87 0.42 14.49
C SER A 101 -0.91 -0.85 13.66
N ALA A 102 -0.05 -0.95 12.65
CA ALA A 102 0.13 -2.19 11.90
C ALA A 102 1.25 -3.05 12.50
N ASP A 103 0.98 -4.33 12.73
CA ASP A 103 1.98 -5.32 13.11
C ASP A 103 2.82 -5.82 11.90
N HIS A 104 3.68 -6.81 12.11
CA HIS A 104 4.50 -7.39 11.04
C HIS A 104 3.70 -8.15 9.98
N GLU A 105 2.51 -8.61 10.33
CA GLU A 105 1.57 -9.22 9.40
C GLU A 105 0.70 -8.15 8.70
N GLY A 106 0.79 -6.88 9.08
CA GLY A 106 -0.07 -5.82 8.55
C GLY A 106 -1.47 -5.83 9.16
N ILE A 107 -1.71 -6.59 10.23
CA ILE A 107 -2.95 -6.47 11.01
C ILE A 107 -2.92 -5.14 11.76
N GLN A 108 -3.99 -4.38 11.62
CA GLN A 108 -4.08 -3.01 12.10
C GLN A 108 -5.00 -2.94 13.31
N THR A 109 -4.51 -2.34 14.40
CA THR A 109 -5.26 -2.13 15.64
C THR A 109 -5.39 -0.64 15.94
N LEU A 110 -6.43 -0.30 16.72
CA LEU A 110 -6.75 1.07 17.06
C LEU A 110 -6.01 1.51 18.33
N MET A 111 -5.29 2.61 18.20
CA MET A 111 -4.52 3.23 19.26
C MET A 111 -5.05 4.62 19.59
N ILE A 112 -4.92 5.03 20.84
CA ILE A 112 -5.21 6.39 21.30
C ILE A 112 -4.05 6.92 22.13
N MET A 113 -3.73 8.21 21.96
CA MET A 113 -2.76 8.92 22.79
C MET A 113 -3.19 10.38 23.03
N ASN A 114 -2.57 11.04 23.99
CA ASN A 114 -2.65 12.49 24.10
C ASN A 114 -1.83 13.14 22.97
N VAL A 115 -2.19 14.37 22.58
CA VAL A 115 -1.48 15.11 21.51
C VAL A 115 0.01 15.37 21.79
N ASP A 116 0.43 15.31 23.05
CA ASP A 116 1.85 15.38 23.47
C ASP A 116 2.59 14.04 23.38
N GLY A 117 1.94 12.98 22.89
CA GLY A 117 2.47 11.62 22.79
C GLY A 117 2.45 10.84 24.10
N SER A 118 1.88 11.39 25.18
CA SER A 118 1.72 10.67 26.45
C SER A 118 0.47 9.78 26.45
N LYS A 119 0.44 8.82 27.39
CA LYS A 119 -0.70 7.90 27.60
C LYS A 119 -1.15 7.13 26.35
N SER A 120 -0.20 6.79 25.47
CA SER A 120 -0.47 5.91 24.34
C SER A 120 -0.93 4.53 24.83
N LYS A 121 -2.06 4.06 24.31
CA LYS A 121 -2.59 2.71 24.58
C LYS A 121 -3.36 2.18 23.36
N GLN A 122 -3.37 0.86 23.24
CA GLN A 122 -4.29 0.16 22.35
C GLN A 122 -5.68 0.11 23.00
N ILE A 123 -6.72 0.26 22.18
CA ILE A 123 -8.12 0.22 22.65
C ILE A 123 -8.98 -0.81 21.92
N SER A 124 -8.54 -1.37 20.78
CA SER A 124 -9.21 -2.50 20.12
C SER A 124 -8.53 -3.83 20.42
N ASP A 125 -9.21 -4.93 20.11
CA ASP A 125 -8.65 -6.28 20.13
C ASP A 125 -7.78 -6.56 18.88
N ASN A 126 -7.00 -7.65 18.93
CA ASN A 126 -6.11 -8.10 17.84
C ASN A 126 -6.78 -9.09 16.87
N ASP A 127 -8.02 -9.48 17.13
CA ASP A 127 -8.81 -10.38 16.29
C ASP A 127 -9.52 -9.65 15.14
N LEU A 128 -9.41 -8.32 15.10
CA LEU A 128 -9.90 -7.46 14.04
C LEU A 128 -8.75 -6.78 13.30
N HIS A 129 -8.94 -6.58 11.99
CA HIS A 129 -8.13 -5.71 11.14
C HIS A 129 -8.92 -4.42 10.87
N ILE A 130 -8.45 -3.30 11.42
CA ILE A 130 -9.11 -1.99 11.39
C ILE A 130 -8.46 -1.10 10.32
N ILE A 131 -9.24 -0.49 9.43
CA ILE A 131 -8.70 0.32 8.32
C ILE A 131 -8.97 1.82 8.41
N ASP A 132 -9.96 2.24 9.21
CA ASP A 132 -10.24 3.66 9.47
C ASP A 132 -11.01 3.82 10.79
N ALA A 133 -10.92 4.99 11.42
CA ALA A 133 -11.59 5.29 12.68
C ALA A 133 -11.86 6.79 12.88
N VAL A 134 -12.90 7.12 13.63
CA VAL A 134 -13.28 8.52 13.94
C VAL A 134 -13.88 8.64 15.34
N PHE A 135 -13.58 9.73 16.04
CA PHE A 135 -14.23 10.07 17.30
C PHE A 135 -15.68 10.51 17.09
N SER A 136 -16.54 10.23 18.05
CA SER A 136 -17.79 10.98 18.22
C SER A 136 -17.50 12.46 18.49
N PRO A 137 -18.44 13.38 18.18
CA PRO A 137 -18.27 14.80 18.52
C PRO A 137 -18.04 15.08 20.01
N THR A 138 -18.52 14.20 20.88
CA THR A 138 -18.29 14.26 22.33
C THR A 138 -16.91 13.72 22.72
N GLY A 139 -16.27 12.91 21.88
CA GLY A 139 -15.01 12.22 22.15
C GLY A 139 -15.14 11.03 23.11
N GLU A 140 -16.36 10.62 23.46
CA GLU A 140 -16.61 9.48 24.36
C GLU A 140 -16.60 8.15 23.61
N MET A 141 -17.13 8.15 22.38
CA MET A 141 -17.20 6.95 21.54
C MET A 141 -16.28 7.09 20.33
N ILE A 142 -15.89 5.95 19.79
CA ILE A 142 -15.09 5.84 18.57
C ILE A 142 -15.79 4.86 17.65
N TYR A 143 -15.95 5.25 16.39
CA TYR A 143 -16.47 4.42 15.33
C TYR A 143 -15.33 4.02 14.42
N TYR A 144 -15.32 2.77 13.95
CA TYR A 144 -14.23 2.27 13.12
C TYR A 144 -14.71 1.21 12.15
N ILE A 145 -13.99 1.08 11.05
CA ILE A 145 -14.23 0.06 10.02
C ILE A 145 -13.28 -1.10 10.27
N ALA A 146 -13.81 -2.31 10.41
CA ALA A 146 -13.00 -3.49 10.67
C ALA A 146 -13.55 -4.75 10.01
N MET A 147 -12.68 -5.75 9.84
CA MET A 147 -13.05 -7.12 9.50
C MET A 147 -12.28 -8.10 10.39
N PRO A 148 -12.68 -9.39 10.48
CA PRO A 148 -11.89 -10.38 11.21
C PRO A 148 -10.46 -10.48 10.68
N ALA A 149 -9.47 -10.38 11.58
CA ALA A 149 -8.04 -10.39 11.24
C ALA A 149 -7.61 -11.70 10.57
N GLU A 150 -8.24 -12.82 10.94
CA GLU A 150 -7.98 -14.12 10.32
C GLU A 150 -8.46 -14.20 8.86
N ASP A 151 -9.38 -13.32 8.45
CA ASP A 151 -9.94 -13.26 7.10
C ASP A 151 -9.27 -12.23 6.19
N TYR A 152 -8.63 -11.20 6.75
CA TYR A 152 -8.01 -10.09 6.00
C TYR A 152 -7.06 -10.52 4.87
N LYS A 153 -6.32 -11.63 5.06
CA LYS A 153 -5.35 -12.14 4.06
C LYS A 153 -5.86 -13.30 3.21
N LYS A 154 -7.11 -13.74 3.41
CA LYS A 154 -7.68 -14.83 2.62
C LYS A 154 -7.94 -14.36 1.20
N ALA A 155 -7.69 -15.21 0.21
CA ALA A 155 -7.91 -14.85 -1.19
C ALA A 155 -9.42 -14.74 -1.50
N GLU A 156 -9.76 -14.09 -2.62
CA GLU A 156 -11.14 -14.02 -3.10
C GLU A 156 -11.74 -15.44 -3.20
N GLY A 157 -12.88 -15.65 -2.54
CA GLY A 157 -13.57 -16.94 -2.44
C GLY A 157 -13.12 -17.85 -1.29
N GLU A 158 -12.05 -17.52 -0.56
CA GLU A 158 -11.63 -18.22 0.67
C GLU A 158 -12.30 -17.65 1.92
N THR A 159 -12.83 -16.42 1.84
CA THR A 159 -13.64 -15.79 2.89
C THR A 159 -14.95 -15.26 2.34
N LYS A 160 -15.94 -15.15 3.25
CA LYS A 160 -17.20 -14.42 3.03
C LYS A 160 -17.32 -13.21 3.94
N GLU A 161 -16.38 -13.05 4.86
CA GLU A 161 -16.34 -11.95 5.81
C GLU A 161 -15.76 -10.73 5.10
N GLY A 162 -16.29 -9.56 5.44
CA GLY A 162 -15.82 -8.28 4.91
C GLY A 162 -15.73 -7.25 6.01
N TYR A 163 -15.58 -6.00 5.59
CA TYR A 163 -15.58 -4.86 6.49
C TYR A 163 -16.99 -4.52 6.95
N ASP A 164 -17.09 -4.20 8.23
CA ASP A 164 -18.28 -3.72 8.89
C ASP A 164 -17.95 -2.53 9.80
N LEU A 165 -18.99 -1.80 10.18
CA LEU A 165 -18.91 -0.70 11.12
C LEU A 165 -18.98 -1.22 12.55
N TYR A 166 -18.07 -0.74 13.39
CA TYR A 166 -17.99 -1.04 14.81
C TYR A 166 -17.99 0.24 15.63
N MET A 167 -18.27 0.11 16.93
CA MET A 167 -18.12 1.17 17.91
C MET A 167 -17.45 0.67 19.18
N ILE A 168 -16.76 1.56 19.89
CA ILE A 168 -16.13 1.31 21.18
C ILE A 168 -16.04 2.60 22.00
N ASP A 169 -16.04 2.52 23.34
CA ASP A 169 -15.73 3.66 24.20
C ASP A 169 -14.23 4.03 24.06
N ARG A 170 -13.88 5.30 24.22
CA ARG A 170 -12.49 5.82 24.27
C ARG A 170 -11.55 5.06 25.21
N ASN A 171 -12.09 4.31 26.17
CA ASN A 171 -11.35 3.51 27.12
C ASN A 171 -10.96 2.13 26.57
N GLY A 172 -11.58 1.67 25.48
CA GLY A 172 -11.47 0.32 24.95
C GLY A 172 -12.51 -0.64 25.55
N GLU A 173 -13.61 -0.10 26.09
CA GLU A 173 -14.67 -0.88 26.72
C GLU A 173 -15.96 -0.78 25.88
N GLU A 174 -16.92 -1.68 26.14
CA GLU A 174 -18.24 -1.69 25.51
C GLU A 174 -18.23 -1.76 23.96
N GLY A 175 -17.21 -2.41 23.41
CA GLY A 175 -17.08 -2.63 21.97
C GLY A 175 -18.21 -3.49 21.40
N ARG A 176 -18.80 -3.08 20.27
CA ARG A 176 -19.76 -3.90 19.51
C ARG A 176 -19.79 -3.56 18.02
N GLN A 177 -20.18 -4.55 17.24
CA GLN A 177 -20.46 -4.43 15.81
C GLN A 177 -21.81 -3.74 15.57
N LEU A 178 -21.87 -2.80 14.63
CA LEU A 178 -23.05 -2.01 14.26
C LEU A 178 -23.71 -2.47 12.96
N THR A 179 -22.92 -2.95 12.00
CA THR A 179 -23.39 -3.55 10.74
C THR A 179 -22.87 -4.97 10.63
N ASN A 180 -23.62 -5.86 9.96
CA ASN A 180 -23.18 -7.22 9.67
C ASN A 180 -23.55 -7.53 8.22
N LYS A 181 -22.80 -6.90 7.32
CA LYS A 181 -23.06 -6.89 5.87
C LYS A 181 -21.90 -7.45 5.07
N ASP A 182 -20.73 -7.62 5.69
CA ASP A 182 -19.55 -8.21 5.08
C ASP A 182 -19.13 -7.46 3.81
N HIS A 183 -19.02 -6.13 3.90
CA HIS A 183 -18.66 -5.33 2.74
C HIS A 183 -17.19 -5.52 2.39
N PHE A 184 -16.88 -6.11 1.23
CA PHE A 184 -15.49 -6.22 0.75
C PHE A 184 -14.79 -4.87 0.51
N THR A 185 -15.57 -3.81 0.42
CA THR A 185 -15.08 -2.43 0.28
C THR A 185 -15.88 -1.55 1.21
N MET A 186 -15.21 -0.92 2.19
CA MET A 186 -15.79 0.11 3.06
C MET A 186 -14.66 1.05 3.44
N ASN A 187 -14.76 2.35 3.14
CA ASN A 187 -13.70 3.33 3.42
C ASN A 187 -14.28 4.70 3.80
N ASP A 188 -13.42 5.72 3.90
CA ASP A 188 -13.77 7.14 4.07
C ASP A 188 -14.72 7.40 5.25
N LEU A 189 -14.35 6.92 6.44
CA LEU A 189 -15.20 7.04 7.62
C LEU A 189 -15.28 8.48 8.12
N SER A 190 -16.48 8.99 8.32
CA SER A 190 -16.72 10.31 8.95
C SER A 190 -17.98 10.32 9.80
N ILE A 191 -18.14 11.33 10.64
CA ILE A 191 -19.30 11.45 11.55
C ILE A 191 -19.97 12.81 11.42
N SER A 192 -21.29 12.84 11.60
CA SER A 192 -22.07 14.07 11.66
C SER A 192 -21.71 14.90 12.89
N LYS A 193 -21.81 16.23 12.76
CA LYS A 193 -21.50 17.19 13.84
C LYS A 193 -22.34 17.00 15.10
N ASP A 194 -23.58 16.53 14.95
CA ASP A 194 -24.48 16.18 16.05
C ASP A 194 -24.24 14.77 16.62
N GLY A 195 -23.42 13.95 15.95
CA GLY A 195 -23.08 12.59 16.36
C GLY A 195 -24.20 11.58 16.11
N ALA A 196 -25.23 11.92 15.34
CA ALA A 196 -26.35 11.04 15.05
C ALA A 196 -26.06 10.04 13.91
N GLU A 197 -25.19 10.39 12.96
CA GLU A 197 -24.93 9.62 11.75
C GLU A 197 -23.44 9.42 11.50
N VAL A 198 -23.07 8.20 11.13
CA VAL A 198 -21.73 7.84 10.61
C VAL A 198 -21.84 7.66 9.10
N TYR A 199 -20.93 8.27 8.34
CA TYR A 199 -20.84 8.11 6.89
C TYR A 199 -19.62 7.28 6.52
N TYR A 200 -19.76 6.49 5.46
CA TYR A 200 -18.68 5.70 4.85
C TYR A 200 -18.99 5.50 3.37
N SER A 201 -17.99 5.15 2.59
CA SER A 201 -18.13 4.82 1.17
C SER A 201 -18.14 3.32 0.93
N LEU A 202 -18.95 2.86 -0.02
CA LEU A 202 -18.99 1.48 -0.52
C LEU A 202 -18.82 1.50 -2.04
N PHE A 203 -18.01 0.59 -2.58
CA PHE A 203 -17.88 0.38 -4.02
C PHE A 203 -18.85 -0.73 -4.47
N ASP A 204 -19.78 -0.39 -5.37
CA ASP A 204 -20.81 -1.34 -5.84
C ASP A 204 -20.40 -2.16 -7.07
N GLY A 205 -19.12 -2.09 -7.46
CA GLY A 205 -18.58 -2.69 -8.68
C GLY A 205 -18.52 -1.75 -9.87
N ASN A 206 -19.27 -0.63 -9.83
CA ASN A 206 -19.21 0.41 -10.85
C ASN A 206 -18.71 1.73 -10.28
N ILE A 207 -19.32 2.20 -9.20
CA ILE A 207 -19.09 3.52 -8.63
C ILE A 207 -18.99 3.44 -7.11
N GLU A 208 -18.20 4.31 -6.53
CA GLU A 208 -18.15 4.52 -5.09
C GLU A 208 -19.36 5.36 -4.66
N GLN A 209 -20.03 4.94 -3.58
CA GLN A 209 -21.28 5.53 -3.11
C GLN A 209 -21.20 5.79 -1.61
N ILE A 210 -21.68 6.95 -1.17
CA ILE A 210 -21.73 7.30 0.26
C ILE A 210 -22.98 6.67 0.88
N TYR A 211 -22.77 6.04 2.03
CA TYR A 211 -23.80 5.51 2.92
C TYR A 211 -23.76 6.28 4.24
N SER A 212 -24.89 6.26 4.93
CA SER A 212 -25.08 6.84 6.26
C SER A 212 -25.65 5.75 7.16
N TYR A 213 -25.17 5.68 8.39
CA TYR A 213 -25.68 4.82 9.44
C TYR A 213 -26.14 5.69 10.61
N HIS A 214 -27.44 5.68 10.89
CA HIS A 214 -28.03 6.40 12.00
C HIS A 214 -27.91 5.58 13.28
N ILE A 215 -27.15 6.10 14.25
CA ILE A 215 -26.67 5.35 15.44
C ILE A 215 -27.84 4.90 16.33
N GLU A 216 -28.75 5.82 16.68
CA GLU A 216 -29.89 5.52 17.56
C GLU A 216 -30.94 4.63 16.90
N GLU A 217 -31.11 4.80 15.58
CA GLU A 217 -32.12 4.04 14.82
C GLU A 217 -31.60 2.68 14.35
N ASN A 218 -30.28 2.45 14.48
CA ASN A 218 -29.57 1.29 13.93
C ASN A 218 -29.93 1.06 12.45
N LYS A 219 -29.91 2.13 11.66
CA LYS A 219 -30.44 2.14 10.30
C LYS A 219 -29.44 2.69 9.31
N GLU A 220 -29.15 1.88 8.30
CA GLU A 220 -28.35 2.25 7.15
C GLU A 220 -29.23 2.85 6.03
N ALA A 221 -28.74 3.91 5.40
CA ALA A 221 -29.34 4.52 4.23
C ALA A 221 -28.27 5.01 3.23
N LYS A 222 -28.54 4.81 1.95
CA LYS A 222 -27.72 5.37 0.86
C LYS A 222 -27.91 6.88 0.79
N VAL A 223 -26.82 7.63 0.77
CA VAL A 223 -26.84 9.09 0.65
C VAL A 223 -26.96 9.48 -0.82
N LYS A 224 -27.95 10.33 -1.15
CA LYS A 224 -28.21 10.77 -2.52
C LYS A 224 -27.51 12.09 -2.81
N GLU A 225 -26.21 12.01 -3.05
CA GLU A 225 -25.39 13.19 -3.29
C GLU A 225 -25.43 13.72 -4.72
N GLY A 226 -26.15 13.09 -5.66
CA GLY A 226 -26.31 13.62 -7.03
C GLY A 226 -25.00 13.85 -7.79
N ILE A 227 -23.92 13.15 -7.42
CA ILE A 227 -22.60 13.20 -8.08
C ILE A 227 -22.64 12.35 -9.34
N LYS A 228 -22.03 12.84 -10.42
CA LYS A 228 -21.90 12.10 -11.67
C LYS A 228 -20.47 11.60 -11.81
N GLY A 229 -20.28 10.28 -11.80
CA GLY A 229 -18.99 9.63 -11.99
C GLY A 229 -18.36 9.12 -10.68
N ASP A 230 -17.16 8.55 -10.82
CA ASP A 230 -16.42 7.95 -9.72
C ASP A 230 -15.84 9.02 -8.80
N MET A 231 -15.88 8.76 -7.51
CA MET A 231 -15.45 9.66 -6.45
C MET A 231 -14.67 8.85 -5.42
N TYR A 232 -13.53 9.35 -4.95
CA TYR A 232 -12.67 8.66 -4.00
C TYR A 232 -12.20 9.66 -2.92
N ALA A 233 -11.83 9.17 -1.73
CA ALA A 233 -11.28 9.97 -0.63
C ALA A 233 -12.14 11.20 -0.32
N SER A 234 -13.43 10.96 -0.08
CA SER A 234 -14.42 12.02 0.09
C SER A 234 -14.45 12.54 1.54
N VAL A 235 -14.62 13.86 1.71
CA VAL A 235 -14.65 14.51 3.03
C VAL A 235 -15.66 15.66 3.04
N PHE A 236 -16.51 15.70 4.06
CA PHE A 236 -17.44 16.79 4.29
C PHE A 236 -16.74 17.98 4.94
N SER A 237 -17.13 19.20 4.53
CA SER A 237 -16.72 20.40 5.23
C SER A 237 -17.28 20.41 6.67
N PRO A 238 -16.60 21.06 7.63
CA PRO A 238 -17.05 21.14 9.01
C PRO A 238 -18.47 21.74 9.20
N ASP A 239 -18.88 22.62 8.28
CA ASP A 239 -20.21 23.24 8.22
C ASP A 239 -21.22 22.46 7.34
N LYS A 240 -20.80 21.34 6.75
CA LYS A 240 -21.54 20.49 5.81
C LYS A 240 -22.15 21.25 4.63
N GLN A 241 -21.53 22.35 4.20
CA GLN A 241 -21.94 23.05 2.99
C GLN A 241 -21.29 22.46 1.73
N PHE A 242 -20.12 21.84 1.90
CA PHE A 242 -19.34 21.30 0.80
C PHE A 242 -18.94 19.85 1.04
N LEU A 243 -18.84 19.10 -0.05
CA LEU A 243 -18.16 17.82 -0.14
C LEU A 243 -16.92 18.00 -1.01
N ILE A 244 -15.74 17.69 -0.46
CA ILE A 244 -14.50 17.58 -1.24
C ILE A 244 -14.28 16.13 -1.54
N TYR A 245 -13.78 15.85 -2.73
CA TYR A 245 -13.43 14.51 -3.14
C TYR A 245 -12.40 14.51 -4.26
N THR A 246 -11.79 13.36 -4.47
CA THR A 246 -10.90 13.12 -5.60
C THR A 246 -11.65 12.36 -6.70
N ALA A 247 -11.39 12.66 -7.96
CA ALA A 247 -11.99 11.94 -9.08
C ALA A 247 -11.02 11.85 -10.26
N VAL A 248 -11.19 10.80 -11.07
CA VAL A 248 -10.44 10.60 -12.31
C VAL A 248 -10.80 11.71 -13.29
N THR A 249 -9.77 12.37 -13.82
CA THR A 249 -9.96 13.43 -14.80
C THR A 249 -10.45 12.88 -16.14
N GLU A 250 -11.32 13.62 -16.84
CA GLU A 250 -11.77 13.23 -18.18
C GLU A 250 -10.59 13.03 -19.15
N GLU A 251 -9.55 13.84 -18.99
CA GLU A 251 -8.35 13.78 -19.82
C GLU A 251 -7.55 12.48 -19.65
N SER A 252 -7.59 11.86 -18.46
CA SER A 252 -6.83 10.65 -18.16
C SER A 252 -7.64 9.35 -18.31
N LYS A 253 -8.94 9.39 -18.56
CA LYS A 253 -9.80 8.19 -18.67
C LYS A 253 -9.34 7.17 -19.72
N ASN A 254 -8.68 7.63 -20.79
CA ASN A 254 -8.16 6.76 -21.85
C ASN A 254 -6.65 6.47 -21.70
N SER A 255 -6.03 6.95 -20.62
CA SER A 255 -4.65 6.66 -20.29
C SER A 255 -4.53 5.30 -19.60
N SER A 256 -3.34 4.69 -19.68
CA SER A 256 -3.02 3.52 -18.86
C SER A 256 -2.86 3.86 -17.37
N LEU A 257 -2.70 5.14 -17.05
CA LEU A 257 -2.57 5.66 -15.69
C LEU A 257 -3.57 6.80 -15.50
N PHE A 258 -4.48 6.63 -14.54
CA PHE A 258 -5.44 7.64 -14.17
C PHE A 258 -4.79 8.77 -13.35
N GLU A 259 -5.24 9.99 -13.61
CA GLU A 259 -4.89 11.19 -12.85
C GLU A 259 -6.10 11.56 -11.97
N TYR A 260 -5.84 11.81 -10.68
CA TYR A 260 -6.87 12.05 -9.67
C TYR A 260 -6.72 13.45 -9.11
N GLU A 261 -7.76 14.25 -9.26
CA GLU A 261 -7.75 15.67 -8.87
C GLU A 261 -8.85 15.97 -7.88
N LEU A 262 -8.69 17.05 -7.13
CA LEU A 262 -9.68 17.51 -6.17
C LEU A 262 -10.80 18.27 -6.83
N PHE A 263 -12.01 17.90 -6.41
CA PHE A 263 -13.26 18.55 -6.75
C PHE A 263 -13.97 18.96 -5.47
N SER A 264 -14.67 20.07 -5.57
CA SER A 264 -15.59 20.56 -4.55
C SER A 264 -16.99 20.48 -5.09
N LYS A 265 -17.93 20.16 -4.21
CA LYS A 265 -19.34 20.14 -4.50
C LYS A 265 -20.11 20.88 -3.43
N SER A 266 -20.96 21.81 -3.85
CA SER A 266 -21.94 22.43 -2.97
C SER A 266 -23.10 21.46 -2.72
N LEU A 267 -23.43 21.21 -1.47
CA LEU A 267 -24.56 20.36 -1.09
C LEU A 267 -25.90 21.08 -1.25
N GLU A 268 -25.91 22.41 -1.22
CA GLU A 268 -27.12 23.22 -1.43
C GLU A 268 -27.50 23.30 -2.92
N THR A 269 -26.54 23.67 -3.78
CA THR A 269 -26.80 23.93 -5.21
C THR A 269 -26.54 22.71 -6.08
N ASN A 270 -25.91 21.66 -5.54
CA ASN A 270 -25.44 20.48 -6.27
C ASN A 270 -24.37 20.80 -7.34
N GLU A 271 -23.84 22.03 -7.36
CA GLU A 271 -22.80 22.46 -8.29
C GLU A 271 -21.45 21.87 -7.92
N THR A 272 -20.66 21.50 -8.94
CA THR A 272 -19.34 20.89 -8.78
C THR A 272 -18.27 21.73 -9.47
N LYS A 273 -17.13 21.92 -8.81
CA LYS A 273 -15.98 22.69 -9.29
C LYS A 273 -14.67 21.95 -9.02
N ARG A 274 -13.83 21.82 -10.06
CA ARG A 274 -12.45 21.32 -9.93
C ARG A 274 -11.58 22.37 -9.21
N LEU A 275 -10.84 21.92 -8.19
CA LEU A 275 -9.97 22.78 -7.38
C LEU A 275 -8.49 22.73 -7.79
N THR A 276 -8.07 21.65 -8.43
CA THR A 276 -6.67 21.36 -8.74
C THR A 276 -6.49 20.88 -10.17
N ASN A 277 -5.31 21.13 -10.75
CA ASN A 277 -4.92 20.65 -12.07
C ASN A 277 -3.42 20.29 -12.08
N LEU A 278 -3.03 19.45 -11.12
CA LEU A 278 -1.65 19.04 -10.90
C LEU A 278 -1.19 17.92 -11.83
N LYS A 279 -2.12 17.25 -12.54
CA LYS A 279 -1.86 16.06 -13.37
C LYS A 279 -1.13 14.97 -12.59
N ALA A 280 -1.56 14.80 -11.36
CA ALA A 280 -0.98 13.88 -10.40
C ALA A 280 -2.10 13.05 -9.74
N ASN A 281 -1.75 12.26 -8.74
CA ASN A 281 -2.71 11.51 -7.94
C ASN A 281 -2.80 12.15 -6.55
N ILE A 282 -3.93 12.82 -6.28
CA ILE A 282 -4.19 13.47 -5.00
C ILE A 282 -4.85 12.49 -4.02
N GLN A 283 -4.45 12.54 -2.75
CA GLN A 283 -4.96 11.70 -1.67
C GLN A 283 -5.16 12.48 -0.36
N SER A 284 -5.95 11.90 0.55
CA SER A 284 -6.20 12.39 1.93
C SER A 284 -6.49 13.90 2.00
N PRO A 285 -7.53 14.42 1.32
CA PRO A 285 -7.94 15.81 1.52
C PRO A 285 -8.51 16.00 2.92
N VAL A 286 -8.06 17.06 3.60
CA VAL A 286 -8.50 17.40 4.96
C VAL A 286 -8.78 18.90 5.04
N PHE A 287 -9.92 19.24 5.64
CA PHE A 287 -10.31 20.63 5.87
C PHE A 287 -9.56 21.25 7.05
N PHE A 288 -9.26 22.53 6.90
CA PHE A 288 -9.13 23.42 8.04
C PHE A 288 -10.53 23.78 8.57
N HIS A 289 -10.68 23.88 9.88
CA HIS A 289 -11.94 24.05 10.58
C HIS A 289 -12.43 25.50 10.66
N HIS A 290 -11.50 26.45 10.59
CA HIS A 290 -11.76 27.88 10.80
C HIS A 290 -11.26 28.75 9.64
N THR A 291 -10.60 28.16 8.65
CA THR A 291 -10.11 28.88 7.47
C THR A 291 -10.69 28.27 6.18
N ASN A 292 -10.71 29.07 5.11
CA ASN A 292 -11.23 28.59 3.81
C ASN A 292 -10.16 27.82 3.01
N LYS A 293 -9.49 26.87 3.66
CA LYS A 293 -8.38 26.09 3.10
C LYS A 293 -8.61 24.60 3.31
N LEU A 294 -7.95 23.81 2.48
CA LEU A 294 -7.78 22.38 2.66
C LEU A 294 -6.30 22.01 2.49
N ALA A 295 -5.86 20.98 3.21
CA ALA A 295 -4.58 20.33 3.03
C ALA A 295 -4.79 18.98 2.33
N PHE A 296 -3.82 18.51 1.56
CA PHE A 296 -3.89 17.24 0.84
C PHE A 296 -2.50 16.73 0.47
N LEU A 297 -2.41 15.45 0.10
CA LEU A 297 -1.17 14.83 -0.35
C LEU A 297 -1.18 14.60 -1.86
N VAL A 298 -0.03 14.80 -2.50
CA VAL A 298 0.21 14.48 -3.90
C VAL A 298 1.15 13.28 -3.99
N TYR A 299 0.68 12.17 -4.55
CA TYR A 299 1.47 10.97 -4.85
C TYR A 299 2.25 11.18 -6.16
N LYS A 300 3.52 11.56 -6.04
CA LYS A 300 4.37 12.01 -7.16
C LYS A 300 4.81 10.91 -8.12
N ASN A 301 5.14 9.73 -7.60
CA ASN A 301 5.72 8.63 -8.36
C ASN A 301 4.68 7.54 -8.67
N TRP A 302 3.38 7.88 -8.65
CA TRP A 302 2.29 6.96 -8.97
C TRP A 302 2.54 6.20 -10.29
N PRO A 303 2.32 4.87 -10.33
CA PRO A 303 1.83 3.97 -9.27
C PRO A 303 2.95 3.19 -8.56
N ASN A 304 4.16 3.77 -8.42
CA ASN A 304 5.32 3.04 -7.92
C ASN A 304 5.45 3.10 -6.40
N ASP A 305 5.73 1.94 -5.78
CA ASP A 305 6.12 1.87 -4.38
C ASP A 305 7.65 1.96 -4.17
N PRO A 306 8.10 2.49 -3.01
CA PRO A 306 7.29 3.14 -1.98
C PRO A 306 6.70 4.47 -2.50
N ALA A 307 5.48 4.77 -2.06
CA ALA A 307 4.75 5.96 -2.49
C ALA A 307 5.43 7.23 -1.97
N GLU A 308 5.70 8.19 -2.85
CA GLU A 308 6.32 9.47 -2.53
C GLU A 308 5.28 10.59 -2.49
N TYR A 309 4.94 11.02 -1.28
CA TYR A 309 3.96 12.09 -1.07
C TYR A 309 4.60 13.48 -0.90
N GLN A 310 3.83 14.49 -1.28
CA GLN A 310 4.08 15.89 -0.95
C GLN A 310 2.83 16.51 -0.34
N LEU A 311 3.02 17.27 0.73
CA LEU A 311 1.96 18.03 1.36
C LEU A 311 1.72 19.35 0.61
N MET A 312 0.46 19.57 0.27
CA MET A 312 -0.01 20.76 -0.42
C MET A 312 -1.22 21.35 0.31
N THR A 313 -1.49 22.63 0.05
CA THR A 313 -2.73 23.29 0.48
C THR A 313 -3.36 24.09 -0.65
N VAL A 314 -4.67 24.22 -0.65
CA VAL A 314 -5.40 25.08 -1.60
C VAL A 314 -6.61 25.71 -0.91
N SER A 315 -7.04 26.87 -1.41
CA SER A 315 -8.30 27.49 -1.01
C SER A 315 -9.49 26.72 -1.56
N ILE A 316 -10.55 26.57 -0.77
CA ILE A 316 -11.80 25.91 -1.19
C ILE A 316 -12.47 26.70 -2.33
N ASN A 317 -12.27 28.01 -2.38
CA ASN A 317 -12.76 28.85 -3.47
C ASN A 317 -11.93 28.69 -4.77
N GLY A 318 -10.92 27.84 -4.77
CA GLY A 318 -9.93 27.68 -5.82
C GLY A 318 -8.75 28.63 -5.66
N GLY A 319 -7.75 28.44 -6.51
CA GLY A 319 -6.45 29.11 -6.47
C GLY A 319 -5.36 28.15 -6.93
N GLU A 320 -4.13 28.65 -7.02
CA GLU A 320 -2.96 27.79 -7.23
C GLU A 320 -2.67 27.03 -5.93
N PRO A 321 -2.51 25.70 -5.95
CA PRO A 321 -2.07 24.95 -4.79
C PRO A 321 -0.65 25.34 -4.35
N GLU A 322 -0.44 25.43 -3.05
CA GLU A 322 0.82 25.81 -2.43
C GLU A 322 1.48 24.61 -1.75
N PHE A 323 2.79 24.48 -1.89
CA PHE A 323 3.58 23.45 -1.21
C PHE A 323 3.82 23.84 0.25
N ILE A 324 3.63 22.89 1.17
CA ILE A 324 4.00 23.04 2.57
C ILE A 324 5.30 22.28 2.80
N ASP A 325 6.39 23.02 3.02
CA ASP A 325 7.70 22.43 3.29
C ASP A 325 7.81 22.02 4.76
N LEU A 326 7.69 20.72 5.01
CA LEU A 326 7.92 20.15 6.33
C LEU A 326 9.42 19.93 6.51
N ASN A 327 10.01 20.58 7.51
CA ASN A 327 11.42 20.39 7.87
C ASN A 327 11.63 19.01 8.54
N LEU A 328 11.53 17.95 7.74
CA LEU A 328 11.53 16.55 8.17
C LEU A 328 12.96 16.02 8.38
N PRO A 329 13.16 15.14 9.38
CA PRO A 329 14.47 14.54 9.61
C PRO A 329 14.87 13.62 8.45
N ALA A 330 16.06 13.82 7.90
CA ALA A 330 16.61 12.89 6.91
C ALA A 330 17.19 11.63 7.58
N SER A 331 17.25 10.53 6.82
CA SER A 331 17.97 9.33 7.26
C SER A 331 19.47 9.62 7.39
N GLU A 332 20.04 9.23 8.54
CA GLU A 332 21.48 9.23 8.76
C GLU A 332 22.12 7.88 8.39
N LYS A 333 21.32 6.83 8.13
CA LYS A 333 21.79 5.47 7.89
C LYS A 333 22.02 5.22 6.40
N SER A 334 23.18 4.64 6.09
CA SER A 334 23.45 4.15 4.74
C SER A 334 23.03 2.70 4.59
N HIS A 335 21.93 2.46 3.86
CA HIS A 335 21.43 1.11 3.55
C HIS A 335 22.03 0.50 2.27
N TRP A 336 23.07 1.11 1.70
CA TRP A 336 23.58 0.74 0.36
C TRP A 336 23.94 -0.75 0.24
N LEU A 337 24.53 -1.33 1.27
CA LEU A 337 25.01 -2.72 1.27
C LEU A 337 23.82 -3.68 1.23
N MET A 338 22.82 -3.47 2.09
CA MET A 338 21.61 -4.30 2.10
C MET A 338 20.77 -4.08 0.84
N LYS A 339 20.62 -2.83 0.36
CA LYS A 339 19.99 -2.53 -0.93
C LYS A 339 20.69 -3.23 -2.10
N THR A 340 22.02 -3.36 -2.05
CA THR A 340 22.79 -4.09 -3.05
C THR A 340 22.52 -5.60 -2.96
N PHE A 341 22.44 -6.17 -1.76
CA PHE A 341 22.02 -7.56 -1.58
C PHE A 341 20.60 -7.78 -2.10
N ASP A 342 19.66 -6.90 -1.77
CA ASP A 342 18.28 -6.96 -2.26
C ASP A 342 18.19 -6.86 -3.79
N PHE A 343 19.04 -6.04 -4.39
CA PHE A 343 19.15 -5.93 -5.85
C PHE A 343 19.78 -7.17 -6.49
N LEU A 344 20.80 -7.77 -5.86
CA LEU A 344 21.50 -8.92 -6.42
C LEU A 344 20.76 -10.24 -6.21
N LEU A 345 19.99 -10.38 -5.13
CA LEU A 345 19.38 -11.64 -4.71
C LEU A 345 17.86 -11.69 -4.93
N ASN A 346 17.32 -10.85 -5.84
CA ASN A 346 15.88 -10.84 -6.13
C ASN A 346 15.43 -11.91 -7.14
N GLU A 347 14.12 -12.05 -7.27
CA GLU A 347 13.45 -12.99 -8.17
C GLU A 347 13.86 -12.82 -9.64
N LYS A 348 14.08 -11.57 -10.09
CA LYS A 348 14.53 -11.30 -11.47
C LYS A 348 15.96 -11.79 -11.69
N ALA A 349 16.81 -11.71 -10.67
CA ALA A 349 18.19 -12.17 -10.71
C ALA A 349 18.29 -13.72 -10.75
N ILE A 350 17.31 -14.44 -10.19
CA ILE A 350 17.25 -15.92 -10.24
C ILE A 350 17.32 -16.42 -11.69
N ALA A 351 16.51 -15.86 -12.58
CA ALA A 351 16.50 -16.23 -14.00
C ALA A 351 17.87 -15.96 -14.68
N VAL A 352 18.51 -14.84 -14.33
CA VAL A 352 19.85 -14.49 -14.83
C VAL A 352 20.90 -15.50 -14.35
N TYR A 353 20.93 -15.81 -13.05
CA TYR A 353 21.87 -16.79 -12.51
C TYR A 353 21.63 -18.20 -13.03
N TYR A 354 20.37 -18.56 -13.29
CA TYR A 354 20.00 -19.82 -13.93
C TYR A 354 20.57 -19.93 -15.34
N VAL A 355 20.38 -18.90 -16.18
CA VAL A 355 20.96 -18.85 -17.53
C VAL A 355 22.48 -18.83 -17.49
N LEU A 356 23.10 -18.07 -16.57
CA LEU A 356 24.56 -18.04 -16.41
C LEU A 356 25.12 -19.40 -16.00
N LEU A 357 24.45 -20.11 -15.09
CA LEU A 357 24.84 -21.44 -14.64
C LEU A 357 24.80 -22.44 -15.80
N LEU A 358 23.66 -22.56 -16.48
CA LEU A 358 23.50 -23.51 -17.58
C LEU A 358 24.34 -23.12 -18.80
N GLY A 359 24.49 -21.83 -19.09
CA GLY A 359 25.39 -21.34 -20.14
C GLY A 359 26.85 -21.69 -19.86
N SER A 360 27.31 -21.56 -18.61
CA SER A 360 28.66 -21.96 -18.20
C SER A 360 28.87 -23.47 -18.33
N ILE A 361 27.86 -24.27 -17.99
CA ILE A 361 27.87 -25.73 -18.20
C ILE A 361 27.94 -26.04 -19.71
N THR A 362 27.18 -25.33 -20.55
CA THR A 362 27.22 -25.47 -22.02
C THR A 362 28.62 -25.25 -22.57
N VAL A 363 29.33 -24.19 -22.15
CA VAL A 363 30.72 -23.94 -22.58
C VAL A 363 31.66 -25.04 -22.06
N SER A 364 31.46 -25.53 -20.84
CA SER A 364 32.25 -26.64 -20.29
C SER A 364 32.02 -27.95 -21.06
N LEU A 365 30.79 -28.23 -21.49
CA LEU A 365 30.44 -29.41 -22.30
C LEU A 365 30.98 -29.32 -23.72
N GLN A 366 30.96 -28.14 -24.36
CA GLN A 366 31.59 -27.96 -25.67
C GLN A 366 33.07 -28.38 -25.67
N ARG A 367 33.78 -28.08 -24.58
CA ARG A 367 35.20 -28.39 -24.42
C ARG A 367 35.49 -29.85 -24.04
N ARG A 368 34.49 -30.63 -23.63
CA ARG A 368 34.69 -32.02 -23.15
C ARG A 368 34.01 -33.08 -24.02
N SER A 369 32.78 -32.83 -24.45
CA SER A 369 31.93 -33.85 -25.07
C SER A 369 31.15 -33.35 -26.29
N GLY A 370 31.19 -32.04 -26.60
CA GLY A 370 30.43 -31.45 -27.71
C GLY A 370 28.92 -31.40 -27.50
N ARG A 371 28.41 -31.85 -26.34
CA ARG A 371 26.96 -31.90 -26.02
C ARG A 371 26.41 -30.54 -25.57
N VAL A 372 26.55 -29.51 -26.40
CA VAL A 372 26.17 -28.12 -26.06
C VAL A 372 24.68 -27.88 -25.85
N PHE A 373 23.82 -28.65 -26.50
CA PHE A 373 22.37 -28.49 -26.36
C PHE A 373 21.79 -29.18 -25.12
N LEU A 374 22.58 -30.03 -24.45
CA LEU A 374 22.08 -30.83 -23.32
C LEU A 374 21.53 -29.96 -22.17
N PRO A 375 22.20 -28.87 -21.72
CA PRO A 375 21.66 -28.01 -20.67
C PRO A 375 20.35 -27.32 -21.07
N ALA A 376 20.24 -26.88 -22.32
CA ALA A 376 19.01 -26.25 -22.83
C ALA A 376 17.84 -27.25 -22.90
N LEU A 377 18.10 -28.50 -23.28
CA LEU A 377 17.09 -29.57 -23.30
C LEU A 377 16.64 -29.97 -21.89
N ILE A 378 17.56 -30.02 -20.92
CA ILE A 378 17.22 -30.26 -19.50
C ILE A 378 16.31 -29.13 -18.98
N SER A 379 16.69 -27.88 -19.24
CA SER A 379 15.89 -26.70 -18.89
C SER A 379 14.49 -26.74 -19.51
N LEU A 380 14.39 -27.13 -20.79
CA LEU A 380 13.11 -27.25 -21.48
C LEU A 380 12.24 -28.36 -20.88
N GLY A 381 12.85 -29.51 -20.54
CA GLY A 381 12.16 -30.60 -19.86
C GLY A 381 11.60 -30.18 -18.50
N LEU A 382 12.39 -29.42 -17.71
CA LEU A 382 11.93 -28.85 -16.45
C LEU A 382 10.78 -27.86 -16.63
N ALA A 383 10.84 -27.00 -17.66
CA ALA A 383 9.76 -26.07 -17.98
C ALA A 383 8.46 -26.81 -18.31
N VAL A 384 8.51 -27.83 -19.18
CA VAL A 384 7.34 -28.64 -19.54
C VAL A 384 6.78 -29.38 -18.33
N PHE A 385 7.66 -29.96 -17.51
CA PHE A 385 7.25 -30.65 -16.29
C PHE A 385 6.55 -29.71 -15.30
N ALA A 386 7.14 -28.53 -15.05
CA ALA A 386 6.54 -27.52 -14.18
C ALA A 386 5.19 -27.02 -14.73
N PHE A 387 5.07 -26.84 -16.04
CA PHE A 387 3.82 -26.42 -16.69
C PHE A 387 2.70 -27.46 -16.56
N ILE A 388 3.02 -28.75 -16.74
CA ILE A 388 2.04 -29.82 -16.52
C ILE A 388 1.69 -29.88 -15.02
N GLY A 389 2.70 -29.80 -14.16
CA GLY A 389 2.52 -29.77 -12.71
C GLY A 389 1.62 -28.64 -12.22
N SER A 390 1.69 -27.45 -12.84
CA SER A 390 0.86 -26.31 -12.45
C SER A 390 -0.64 -26.60 -12.60
N PHE A 391 -1.08 -27.30 -13.64
CA PHE A 391 -2.50 -27.67 -13.79
C PHE A 391 -2.95 -28.69 -12.76
N VAL A 392 -2.07 -29.66 -12.44
CA VAL A 392 -2.36 -30.67 -11.43
C VAL A 392 -2.48 -30.03 -10.04
N ILE A 393 -1.55 -29.13 -9.69
CA ILE A 393 -1.58 -28.38 -8.42
C ILE A 393 -2.81 -27.47 -8.36
N ALA A 394 -3.13 -26.77 -9.46
CA ALA A 394 -4.33 -25.94 -9.53
C ALA A 394 -5.62 -26.74 -9.31
N ALA A 395 -5.69 -27.96 -9.86
CA ALA A 395 -6.88 -28.80 -9.78
C ALA A 395 -7.05 -29.50 -8.42
N ILE A 396 -5.95 -29.84 -7.74
CA ILE A 396 -5.98 -30.65 -6.51
C ILE A 396 -5.83 -29.81 -5.23
N MET A 397 -5.05 -28.74 -5.28
CA MET A 397 -4.67 -27.97 -4.09
C MET A 397 -5.29 -26.58 -4.09
N ASN A 398 -4.72 -25.67 -4.89
CA ASN A 398 -5.13 -24.27 -4.93
C ASN A 398 -4.78 -23.70 -6.32
N PRO A 399 -5.75 -23.09 -7.04
CA PRO A 399 -5.52 -22.49 -8.35
C PRO A 399 -4.39 -21.45 -8.38
N TRP A 400 -4.25 -20.62 -7.35
CA TRP A 400 -3.21 -19.58 -7.26
C TRP A 400 -1.80 -20.16 -7.17
N VAL A 401 -1.62 -21.23 -6.41
CA VAL A 401 -0.34 -21.95 -6.33
C VAL A 401 -0.01 -22.57 -7.70
N GLY A 402 -1.02 -23.11 -8.38
CA GLY A 402 -0.87 -23.58 -9.76
C GLY A 402 -0.42 -22.47 -10.71
N ILE A 403 -1.07 -21.30 -10.66
CA ILE A 403 -0.69 -20.13 -11.47
C ILE A 403 0.76 -19.71 -11.19
N ALA A 404 1.17 -19.65 -9.92
CA ALA A 404 2.54 -19.30 -9.53
C ALA A 404 3.56 -20.28 -10.14
N VAL A 405 3.32 -21.59 -10.05
CA VAL A 405 4.18 -22.61 -10.67
C VAL A 405 4.18 -22.47 -12.20
N GLY A 406 3.04 -22.13 -12.80
CA GLY A 406 2.91 -21.87 -14.23
C GLY A 406 3.77 -20.69 -14.70
N MET A 407 3.81 -19.60 -13.93
CA MET A 407 4.68 -18.45 -14.22
C MET A 407 6.17 -18.82 -14.15
N VAL A 408 6.56 -19.67 -13.19
CA VAL A 408 7.93 -20.22 -13.13
C VAL A 408 8.22 -21.06 -14.37
N ALA A 409 7.27 -21.89 -14.83
CA ALA A 409 7.41 -22.70 -16.02
C ALA A 409 7.62 -21.87 -17.29
N ILE A 410 6.86 -20.78 -17.47
CA ILE A 410 7.03 -19.83 -18.58
C ILE A 410 8.43 -19.20 -18.54
N THR A 411 8.87 -18.77 -17.36
CA THR A 411 10.21 -18.18 -17.18
C THR A 411 11.32 -19.17 -17.55
N LEU A 412 11.20 -20.44 -17.11
CA LEU A 412 12.13 -21.52 -17.49
C LEU A 412 12.11 -21.80 -18.99
N PHE A 413 10.94 -21.74 -19.63
CA PHE A 413 10.81 -21.90 -21.08
C PHE A 413 11.57 -20.81 -21.84
N LEU A 414 11.40 -19.54 -21.46
CA LEU A 414 12.14 -18.42 -22.03
C LEU A 414 13.65 -18.55 -21.81
N CYS A 415 14.08 -18.95 -20.61
CA CYS A 415 15.48 -19.26 -20.32
C CYS A 415 16.02 -20.38 -21.23
N SER A 416 15.21 -21.41 -21.50
CA SER A 416 15.57 -22.53 -22.37
C SER A 416 15.79 -22.07 -23.82
N LEU A 417 14.95 -21.18 -24.35
CA LEU A 417 15.11 -20.59 -25.68
C LEU A 417 16.42 -19.80 -25.79
N LEU A 418 16.71 -18.95 -24.78
CA LEU A 418 17.96 -18.19 -24.71
C LEU A 418 19.19 -19.10 -24.66
N LEU A 419 19.13 -20.16 -23.84
CA LEU A 419 20.20 -21.15 -23.73
C LEU A 419 20.42 -21.94 -25.03
N ASN A 420 19.35 -22.22 -25.77
CA ASN A 420 19.43 -22.92 -27.05
C ASN A 420 20.10 -22.05 -28.12
N LEU A 421 19.72 -20.77 -28.21
CA LEU A 421 20.38 -19.78 -29.05
C LEU A 421 21.86 -19.64 -28.68
N PHE A 422 22.17 -19.55 -27.38
CA PHE A 422 23.54 -19.49 -26.89
C PHE A 422 24.35 -20.75 -27.25
N ALA A 423 23.77 -21.94 -27.07
CA ALA A 423 24.39 -23.22 -27.44
C ALA A 423 24.71 -23.28 -28.94
N PHE A 424 23.80 -22.78 -29.80
CA PHE A 424 24.03 -22.68 -31.24
C PHE A 424 25.23 -21.80 -31.58
N ILE A 425 25.33 -20.60 -30.97
CA ILE A 425 26.45 -19.68 -31.15
C ILE A 425 27.76 -20.34 -30.67
N ILE A 426 27.76 -20.95 -29.49
CA ILE A 426 28.96 -21.61 -28.93
C ILE A 426 29.42 -22.77 -29.83
N LYS A 427 28.50 -23.57 -30.36
CA LYS A 427 28.83 -24.67 -31.30
C LYS A 427 29.54 -24.15 -32.55
N ARG A 428 29.13 -22.98 -33.04
CA ARG A 428 29.63 -22.40 -34.30
C ARG A 428 30.98 -21.71 -34.13
N PHE A 429 31.23 -21.03 -33.01
CA PHE A 429 32.39 -20.15 -32.84
C PHE A 429 33.44 -20.66 -31.85
N VAL A 430 33.10 -21.58 -30.94
CA VAL A 430 34.04 -22.12 -29.95
C VAL A 430 34.55 -23.48 -30.41
N LYS A 431 35.82 -23.52 -30.85
CA LYS A 431 36.47 -24.76 -31.26
C LYS A 431 36.56 -25.73 -30.06
N PRO A 432 36.23 -27.03 -30.24
CA PRO A 432 36.52 -28.06 -29.25
C PRO A 432 38.05 -28.14 -29.04
N ILE A 433 38.47 -28.49 -27.82
CA ILE A 433 39.90 -28.68 -27.47
C ILE A 433 40.27 -30.13 -27.68
#